data_AF-A0A6L7UYB2-F1
#
_entry.id   AF-A0A6L7UYB2-F1
#
_cell.length_a   1.000
_cell.length_b   1.000
_cell.length_c   1.000
_cell.angle_alpha   90.00
_cell.angle_beta   90.00
_cell.angle_gamma   90.00
#
_symmetry.space_group_name_H-M   'P 1'
#
loop_
_entity.id
_entity.type
_entity.pdbx_description
1 polymer ?
#
loop_
_entity_poly.entity_id
_entity_poly.type
_entity_poly.pdbx_seq_one_letter_code
_entity_poly.pdbx_strand_id
1 'polypeptide(L)'
;MPSDPPVTIATLPLSPRSMIRQPIWFDSCMFRVPAESNVGKGRGSGMTQHDEGAIADDSRRAGLVPRYFLDESAQVEDDTIVISGGKANRLKRVMRIRRDDPLELVHPPSDRLYRAVVQRVTRDEVICSVVECRRRRVLPPPRIVLSASLIRPQRYDFMIEKATELGVDEIRPVWSQRALIKGDATQRLHRWRRLATEAAEQCRREYRPTIYPPIQVAELIQEEPLPHALRLLASALEPDQRIAPILQQRRNRGQPPPDPVHLLVGPEGGYTPEEAALARAHGWLPISLGNRPLRAETAAIVAVALTQEAARP
;
A
#
# COMPACT_ATOMS: atom_id res chain seq x y z
N MET A 1 34.27 -53.35 -40.05
CA MET A 1 34.87 -52.22 -39.31
C MET A 1 33.75 -51.55 -38.54
N PRO A 2 33.93 -51.31 -37.23
CA PRO A 2 33.09 -51.95 -36.23
C PRO A 2 32.06 -51.02 -35.55
N SER A 3 31.13 -51.73 -34.89
CA SER A 3 30.06 -51.36 -33.97
C SER A 3 30.49 -50.57 -32.71
N ASP A 4 29.63 -49.60 -32.34
CA ASP A 4 29.22 -49.09 -31.00
C ASP A 4 30.26 -48.75 -29.91
N PRO A 5 30.02 -47.67 -29.11
CA PRO A 5 29.16 -47.85 -27.93
C PRO A 5 28.16 -46.70 -27.66
N PRO A 6 27.11 -46.98 -26.86
CA PRO A 6 26.13 -46.01 -26.40
C PRO A 6 26.69 -45.18 -25.23
N VAL A 7 26.32 -43.89 -25.14
CA VAL A 7 26.57 -43.12 -23.93
C VAL A 7 25.37 -43.26 -23.00
N THR A 8 25.58 -44.10 -22.00
CA THR A 8 24.71 -44.37 -20.86
C THR A 8 24.52 -43.13 -19.98
N ILE A 9 23.25 -42.92 -19.59
CA ILE A 9 22.79 -42.01 -18.55
C ILE A 9 23.47 -42.39 -17.23
N ALA A 10 24.27 -41.47 -16.68
CA ALA A 10 24.79 -41.59 -15.32
C ALA A 10 23.85 -40.88 -14.34
N THR A 11 22.99 -41.66 -13.71
CA THR A 11 22.24 -41.33 -12.49
C THR A 11 23.03 -41.78 -11.28
N LEU A 12 23.47 -40.86 -10.42
CA LEU A 12 23.98 -41.13 -9.06
C LEU A 12 23.95 -39.81 -8.24
N PRO A 13 23.91 -39.83 -6.89
CA PRO A 13 22.80 -40.27 -6.05
C PRO A 13 22.36 -39.18 -5.04
N LEU A 14 21.25 -39.41 -4.34
CA LEU A 14 20.74 -38.54 -3.28
C LEU A 14 21.39 -38.81 -1.91
N SER A 15 21.62 -37.71 -1.19
CA SER A 15 21.68 -37.52 0.28
C SER A 15 23.04 -37.70 1.00
N PRO A 16 23.24 -37.21 2.25
CA PRO A 16 22.41 -36.32 3.07
C PRO A 16 23.17 -35.21 3.84
N ARG A 17 22.39 -34.32 4.49
CA ARG A 17 22.68 -33.49 5.69
C ARG A 17 23.36 -32.12 5.57
N SER A 18 22.62 -31.17 6.18
CA SER A 18 23.05 -30.02 6.99
C SER A 18 23.83 -28.90 6.32
N MET A 19 23.13 -27.83 5.95
CA MET A 19 23.51 -26.49 6.41
C MET A 19 22.25 -25.68 6.68
N ILE A 20 22.18 -25.21 7.92
CA ILE A 20 21.13 -24.41 8.52
C ILE A 20 20.97 -23.12 7.70
N ARG A 21 19.80 -22.93 7.10
CA ARG A 21 19.41 -21.64 6.51
C ARG A 21 19.23 -20.65 7.65
N GLN A 22 20.13 -19.68 7.68
CA GLN A 22 19.99 -18.46 8.46
C GLN A 22 18.71 -17.72 8.01
N PRO A 23 17.78 -17.37 8.90
CA PRO A 23 16.73 -16.42 8.57
C PRO A 23 17.36 -15.04 8.36
N ILE A 24 16.98 -14.40 7.26
CA ILE A 24 17.34 -13.02 6.93
C ILE A 24 16.76 -12.13 8.04
N TRP A 25 17.66 -11.50 8.78
CA TRP A 25 17.36 -10.72 9.98
C TRP A 25 16.56 -9.45 9.66
N PHE A 26 15.52 -9.22 10.45
CA PHE A 26 15.09 -7.88 10.85
C PHE A 26 16.30 -7.19 11.50
N ASP A 27 16.79 -6.10 10.92
CA ASP A 27 17.72 -5.21 11.61
C ASP A 27 16.93 -4.40 12.66
N SER A 28 16.73 -5.02 13.81
CA SER A 28 16.12 -4.44 15.00
C SER A 28 17.19 -3.75 15.84
N CYS A 29 17.34 -2.43 15.69
CA CYS A 29 17.84 -1.58 16.77
C CYS A 29 16.77 -1.51 17.87
N MET A 30 16.75 -2.50 18.75
CA MET A 30 15.91 -2.53 19.95
C MET A 30 16.52 -1.62 21.03
N PHE A 31 15.93 -0.46 21.26
CA PHE A 31 16.08 0.25 22.53
C PHE A 31 15.17 -0.41 23.57
N ARG A 32 15.75 -0.94 24.64
CA ARG A 32 15.07 -1.70 25.68
C ARG A 32 14.46 -0.76 26.72
N VAL A 33 13.13 -0.72 26.83
CA VAL A 33 12.39 -0.10 27.95
C VAL A 33 11.94 -1.24 28.90
N PRO A 34 11.99 -1.09 30.24
CA PRO A 34 11.55 -2.16 31.15
C PRO A 34 10.03 -2.29 31.17
N ALA A 35 9.51 -3.52 31.12
CA ALA A 35 8.09 -3.81 31.20
C ALA A 35 7.71 -4.38 32.57
N GLU A 36 6.70 -3.80 33.21
CA GLU A 36 5.96 -4.43 34.31
C GLU A 36 4.64 -5.04 33.79
N SER A 37 4.34 -6.23 34.28
CA SER A 37 3.22 -7.07 33.87
C SER A 37 1.93 -6.72 34.62
N ASN A 38 0.79 -6.69 33.92
CA ASN A 38 -0.47 -7.11 34.54
C ASN A 38 -1.45 -7.70 33.52
N VAL A 39 -2.02 -8.86 33.89
CA VAL A 39 -2.92 -9.68 33.10
C VAL A 39 -4.36 -9.36 33.47
N GLY A 40 -5.24 -9.17 32.48
CA GLY A 40 -6.68 -9.04 32.68
C GLY A 40 -7.47 -9.66 31.52
N LYS A 41 -8.34 -10.64 31.84
CA LYS A 41 -9.24 -11.36 30.92
C LYS A 41 -10.45 -10.52 30.50
N GLY A 42 -10.95 -10.71 29.27
CA GLY A 42 -12.30 -10.30 28.87
C GLY A 42 -12.67 -10.68 27.43
N ARG A 43 -13.72 -11.49 27.26
CA ARG A 43 -14.34 -11.91 25.98
C ARG A 43 -15.35 -10.87 25.49
N GLY A 44 -15.57 -10.77 24.17
CA GLY A 44 -16.86 -10.30 23.62
C GLY A 44 -16.80 -9.48 22.32
N SER A 45 -17.28 -10.11 21.25
CA SER A 45 -17.65 -9.62 19.91
C SER A 45 -18.09 -8.16 19.73
N GLY A 46 -17.58 -7.55 18.64
CA GLY A 46 -18.15 -6.38 17.97
C GLY A 46 -17.15 -5.87 16.94
N MET A 47 -17.53 -5.82 15.66
CA MET A 47 -16.69 -5.26 14.58
C MET A 47 -16.63 -3.74 14.76
N THR A 48 -15.69 -3.28 15.57
CA THR A 48 -15.57 -1.89 16.02
C THR A 48 -14.69 -1.07 15.09
N GLN A 49 -15.02 0.22 15.01
CA GLN A 49 -14.15 1.31 14.58
C GLN A 49 -12.70 1.03 14.99
N HIS A 50 -11.76 1.17 14.06
CA HIS A 50 -10.34 1.03 14.32
C HIS A 50 -9.94 1.97 15.46
N ASP A 51 -9.71 1.42 16.65
CA ASP A 51 -9.33 2.16 17.84
C ASP A 51 -7.84 2.53 17.74
N GLU A 52 -7.57 3.64 17.05
CA GLU A 52 -6.22 4.13 16.79
C GLU A 52 -5.38 4.31 18.07
N GLY A 53 -6.05 4.60 19.21
CA GLY A 53 -5.40 4.71 20.52
C GLY A 53 -4.85 3.38 21.03
N ALA A 54 -5.51 2.26 20.72
CA ALA A 54 -5.01 0.92 21.04
C ALA A 54 -3.79 0.55 20.16
N ILE A 55 -3.79 0.95 18.88
CA ILE A 55 -2.66 0.75 17.96
C ILE A 55 -1.44 1.56 18.40
N ALA A 56 -1.66 2.79 18.89
CA ALA A 56 -0.60 3.63 19.47
C ALA A 56 0.05 2.97 20.69
N ASP A 57 -0.76 2.40 21.59
CA ASP A 57 -0.28 1.72 22.81
C ASP A 57 0.42 0.40 22.47
N ASP A 58 -0.09 -0.36 21.49
CA ASP A 58 0.52 -1.60 21.01
C ASP A 58 1.87 -1.36 20.29
N SER A 59 1.98 -0.27 19.52
CA SER A 59 3.23 0.13 18.86
C SER A 59 4.33 0.47 19.87
N ARG A 60 3.97 1.13 20.99
CA ARG A 60 4.88 1.38 22.12
C ARG A 60 5.33 0.08 22.78
N ARG A 61 4.43 -0.90 22.94
CA ARG A 61 4.74 -2.23 23.50
C ARG A 61 5.64 -3.07 22.58
N ALA A 62 5.54 -2.89 21.26
CA ALA A 62 6.37 -3.56 20.27
C ALA A 62 7.74 -2.89 20.01
N GLY A 63 8.06 -1.79 20.70
CA GLY A 63 9.30 -1.03 20.50
C GLY A 63 9.36 -0.28 19.17
N LEU A 64 8.23 -0.10 18.49
CA LEU A 64 8.14 0.62 17.23
C LEU A 64 7.85 2.11 17.48
N VAL A 65 8.72 2.96 16.96
CA VAL A 65 8.53 4.42 17.00
C VAL A 65 7.34 4.80 16.11
N PRO A 66 6.29 5.44 16.65
CA PRO A 66 5.13 5.85 15.86
C PRO A 66 5.51 6.82 14.74
N ARG A 67 4.88 6.66 13.58
CA ARG A 67 5.10 7.52 12.41
C ARG A 67 3.89 8.39 12.11
N TYR A 68 4.13 9.67 11.86
CA TYR A 68 3.10 10.62 11.46
C TYR A 68 3.54 11.42 10.25
N PHE A 69 2.59 11.76 9.40
CA PHE A 69 2.81 12.80 8.41
C PHE A 69 2.50 14.17 9.01
N LEU A 70 3.38 15.12 8.75
CA LEU A 70 3.18 16.52 9.06
C LEU A 70 2.17 17.14 8.09
N ASP A 71 1.30 17.96 8.66
CA ASP A 71 0.37 18.81 7.92
C ASP A 71 1.09 20.11 7.52
N GLU A 72 0.51 20.87 6.59
CA GLU A 72 1.07 22.13 6.09
C GLU A 72 1.26 23.21 7.17
N SER A 73 0.56 23.09 8.30
CA SER A 73 0.69 24.00 9.44
C SER A 73 1.87 23.69 10.35
N ALA A 74 2.60 22.59 10.10
CA ALA A 74 3.80 22.26 10.87
C ALA A 74 4.95 23.19 10.49
N GLN A 75 5.67 23.68 11.50
CA GLN A 75 6.89 24.46 11.29
C GLN A 75 8.08 23.51 11.47
N VAL A 76 8.96 23.50 10.48
CA VAL A 76 10.12 22.61 10.42
C VAL A 76 11.37 23.47 10.27
N GLU A 77 12.17 23.48 11.32
CA GLU A 77 13.52 24.06 11.36
C GLU A 77 14.55 22.92 11.45
N ASP A 78 15.84 23.24 11.40
CA ASP A 78 16.91 22.23 11.37
C ASP A 78 16.89 21.32 12.61
N ASP A 79 16.70 21.91 13.80
CA ASP A 79 16.77 21.20 15.08
C ASP A 79 15.41 21.04 15.78
N THR A 80 14.36 21.71 15.30
CA THR A 80 13.05 21.76 15.98
C THR A 80 11.89 21.60 15.00
N ILE A 81 10.89 20.82 15.40
CA ILE A 81 9.62 20.68 14.69
C ILE A 81 8.46 21.06 15.62
N VAL A 82 7.64 22.00 15.20
CA VAL A 82 6.43 22.42 15.90
C VAL A 82 5.20 21.91 15.14
N ILE A 83 4.45 21.03 15.79
CA ILE A 83 3.20 20.48 15.27
C ILE A 83 2.04 21.23 15.91
N SER A 84 1.18 21.81 15.08
CA SER A 84 0.02 22.61 15.48
C SER A 84 -1.29 22.02 14.94
N GLY A 85 -2.43 22.63 15.28
CA GLY A 85 -3.72 22.36 14.64
C GLY A 85 -4.29 20.96 14.89
N GLY A 86 -4.92 20.38 13.86
CA GLY A 86 -5.61 19.09 13.92
C GLY A 86 -4.70 17.94 14.33
N LYS A 87 -3.49 17.87 13.75
CA LYS A 87 -2.49 16.83 14.08
C LYS A 87 -2.07 16.91 15.54
N ALA A 88 -1.76 18.10 16.06
CA ALA A 88 -1.38 18.26 17.46
C ALA A 88 -2.47 17.78 18.41
N ASN A 89 -3.74 18.10 18.12
CA ASN A 89 -4.88 17.64 18.91
C ASN A 89 -5.03 16.11 18.88
N ARG A 90 -4.85 15.47 17.71
CA ARG A 90 -4.88 14.01 17.59
C ARG A 90 -3.75 13.36 18.37
N LEU A 91 -2.53 13.86 18.25
CA LEU A 91 -1.36 13.37 18.99
C LEU A 91 -1.57 13.44 20.51
N LYS A 92 -2.16 14.53 21.01
CA LYS A 92 -2.41 14.73 22.45
C LYS A 92 -3.58 13.92 22.99
N ARG A 93 -4.73 13.94 22.30
CA ARG A 93 -5.98 13.39 22.84
C ARG A 93 -6.15 11.91 22.54
N VAL A 94 -5.79 11.49 21.33
CA VAL A 94 -5.99 10.12 20.85
C VAL A 94 -4.72 9.31 21.11
N MET A 95 -3.57 9.78 20.62
CA MET A 95 -2.31 9.05 20.74
C MET A 95 -1.64 9.23 22.11
N ARG A 96 -2.12 10.19 22.91
CA ARG A 96 -1.67 10.48 24.28
C ARG A 96 -0.16 10.67 24.38
N ILE A 97 0.39 11.43 23.46
CA ILE A 97 1.83 11.70 23.41
C ILE A 97 2.29 12.51 24.62
N ARG A 98 3.48 12.21 25.11
CA ARG A 98 4.11 12.82 26.29
C ARG A 98 5.49 13.33 25.94
N ARG A 99 6.03 14.16 26.82
CA ARG A 99 7.44 14.51 26.79
C ARG A 99 8.30 13.24 26.79
N ASP A 100 9.41 13.30 26.08
CA ASP A 100 10.39 12.24 25.86
C ASP A 100 9.90 11.07 24.98
N ASP A 101 8.64 11.11 24.47
CA ASP A 101 8.18 10.12 23.49
C ASP A 101 8.95 10.29 22.15
N PRO A 102 9.48 9.21 21.56
CA PRO A 102 10.11 9.27 20.24
C PRO A 102 9.05 9.27 19.12
N LEU A 103 9.34 9.96 18.02
CA LEU A 103 8.50 10.03 16.82
C LEU A 103 9.30 9.92 15.52
N GLU A 104 8.65 9.34 14.52
CA GLU A 104 9.02 9.48 13.11
C GLU A 104 8.06 10.48 12.45
N LEU A 105 8.59 11.57 11.91
CA LEU A 105 7.81 12.65 11.29
C LEU A 105 8.16 12.76 9.81
N VAL A 106 7.20 12.46 8.95
CA VAL A 106 7.33 12.63 7.51
C VAL A 106 6.93 14.05 7.15
N HIS A 107 7.81 14.79 6.45
CA HIS A 107 7.52 16.13 5.95
C HIS A 107 7.48 16.12 4.41
N PRO A 108 6.29 15.94 3.80
CA PRO A 108 6.15 15.83 2.35
C PRO A 108 6.73 16.99 1.54
N PRO A 109 6.55 18.27 1.92
CA PRO A 109 7.08 19.40 1.15
C PRO A 109 8.61 19.38 0.99
N SER A 110 9.33 18.95 2.02
CA SER A 110 10.80 18.86 2.00
C SER A 110 11.35 17.50 1.55
N ASP A 111 10.49 16.53 1.27
CA ASP A 111 10.84 15.14 0.96
C ASP A 111 11.74 14.46 2.02
N ARG A 112 11.52 14.79 3.30
CA ARG A 112 12.33 14.29 4.43
C ARG A 112 11.53 13.46 5.43
N LEU A 113 12.25 12.53 6.06
CA LEU A 113 11.83 11.82 7.27
C LEU A 113 12.73 12.28 8.42
N TYR A 114 12.09 12.70 9.50
CA TYR A 114 12.74 13.13 10.73
C TYR A 114 12.51 12.09 11.82
N ARG A 115 13.55 11.79 12.59
CA ARG A 115 13.39 11.20 13.91
C ARG A 115 13.51 12.30 14.93
N ALA A 116 12.53 12.39 15.80
CA ALA A 116 12.44 13.45 16.78
C ALA A 116 12.00 12.91 18.13
N VAL A 117 12.28 13.66 19.19
CA VAL A 117 11.81 13.38 20.54
C VAL A 117 10.94 14.53 20.99
N VAL A 118 9.79 14.23 21.59
CA VAL A 118 8.88 15.27 22.08
C VAL A 118 9.54 15.99 23.26
N GLN A 119 9.87 17.27 23.06
CA GLN A 119 10.46 18.11 24.09
C GLN A 119 9.38 18.68 25.01
N ARG A 120 8.25 19.11 24.44
CA ARG A 120 7.17 19.77 25.18
C ARG A 120 5.84 19.57 24.50
N VAL A 121 4.81 19.34 25.31
CA VAL A 121 3.40 19.30 24.89
C VAL A 121 2.70 20.49 25.53
N THR A 122 2.08 21.35 24.72
CA THR A 122 1.31 22.51 25.19
C THR A 122 -0.18 22.34 24.90
N ARG A 123 -0.98 23.33 25.31
CA ARG A 123 -2.42 23.36 25.01
C ARG A 123 -2.68 23.24 23.51
N ASP A 124 -1.87 23.89 22.68
CA ASP A 124 -2.13 24.02 21.24
C ASP A 124 -1.11 23.26 20.37
N GLU A 125 0.08 22.98 20.88
CA GLU A 125 1.21 22.48 20.09
C GLU A 125 1.89 21.24 20.70
N VAL A 126 2.62 20.53 19.85
CA VAL A 126 3.61 19.51 20.23
C VAL A 126 4.94 19.92 19.62
N ILE A 127 5.93 20.18 20.48
CA ILE A 127 7.27 20.65 20.10
C ILE A 127 8.24 19.48 20.23
N CYS A 128 8.97 19.20 19.16
CA CYS A 128 9.88 18.06 19.07
C CYS A 128 11.30 18.56 18.72
N SER A 129 12.32 17.99 19.36
CA SER A 129 13.72 18.18 18.96
C SER A 129 14.12 17.12 17.95
N VAL A 130 14.73 17.54 16.84
CA VAL A 130 15.21 16.64 15.78
C VAL A 130 16.47 15.92 16.26
N VAL A 131 16.49 14.60 16.08
CA VAL A 131 17.64 13.74 16.39
C VAL A 131 18.36 13.31 15.11
N GLU A 132 17.58 12.98 14.09
CA GLU A 132 18.08 12.53 12.80
C GLU A 132 17.17 13.05 11.69
N CYS A 133 17.76 13.44 10.57
CA CYS A 133 17.02 13.80 9.36
C CYS A 133 17.63 13.10 8.15
N ARG A 134 16.78 12.49 7.32
CA ARG A 134 17.18 11.93 6.04
C ARG A 134 16.17 12.21 4.94
N ARG A 135 16.60 12.10 3.69
CA ARG A 135 15.68 12.01 2.56
C ARG A 135 14.83 10.75 2.65
N ARG A 136 13.60 10.83 2.15
CA ARG A 136 12.74 9.66 2.03
C ARG A 136 13.32 8.66 1.02
N ARG A 137 12.99 7.39 1.23
CA ARG A 137 13.49 6.29 0.37
C ARG A 137 12.84 6.37 -0.99
N VAL A 138 13.65 6.37 -2.05
CA VAL A 138 13.14 6.19 -3.41
C VAL A 138 12.52 4.79 -3.52
N LEU A 139 11.26 4.71 -3.94
CA LEU A 139 10.58 3.45 -4.18
C LEU A 139 11.05 2.88 -5.54
N PRO A 140 11.44 1.59 -5.60
CA PRO A 140 11.75 0.97 -6.88
C PRO A 140 10.48 0.85 -7.74
N PRO A 141 10.60 0.89 -9.08
CA PRO A 141 9.47 0.65 -9.97
C PRO A 141 8.94 -0.79 -9.83
N PRO A 142 7.69 -1.06 -10.24
CA PRO A 142 6.72 -0.12 -10.82
C PRO A 142 6.04 0.74 -9.76
N ARG A 143 5.63 1.96 -10.13
CA ARG A 143 4.52 2.61 -9.42
C ARG A 143 3.22 1.85 -9.72
N ILE A 144 2.41 1.62 -8.69
CA ILE A 144 1.13 0.91 -8.83
C ILE A 144 -0.02 1.93 -8.79
N VAL A 145 -0.77 2.01 -9.89
CA VAL A 145 -1.94 2.88 -10.03
C VAL A 145 -3.20 2.01 -10.03
N LEU A 146 -4.02 2.14 -8.99
CA LEU A 146 -5.29 1.42 -8.87
C LEU A 146 -6.46 2.29 -9.31
N SER A 147 -7.02 2.00 -10.48
CA SER A 147 -8.31 2.51 -10.93
C SER A 147 -9.42 1.56 -10.50
N ALA A 148 -10.22 1.97 -9.52
CA ALA A 148 -11.25 1.11 -8.92
C ALA A 148 -12.64 1.72 -9.05
N SER A 149 -13.57 0.95 -9.63
CA SER A 149 -14.96 1.36 -9.75
C SER A 149 -15.59 1.60 -8.39
N LEU A 150 -16.44 2.62 -8.34
CA LEU A 150 -17.14 2.98 -7.11
C LEU A 150 -18.13 1.88 -6.69
N ILE A 151 -17.91 1.36 -5.48
CA ILE A 151 -18.73 0.36 -4.81
C ILE A 151 -19.19 0.90 -3.46
N ARG A 152 -20.04 0.13 -2.75
CA ARG A 152 -20.64 0.52 -1.45
C ARG A 152 -19.63 1.22 -0.52
N PRO A 153 -20.02 2.30 0.18
CA PRO A 153 -19.05 3.19 0.80
C PRO A 153 -18.06 2.51 1.75
N GLN A 154 -18.56 1.66 2.65
CA GLN A 154 -17.75 0.96 3.66
C GLN A 154 -16.74 0.00 3.02
N ARG A 155 -17.11 -0.64 1.90
CA ARG A 155 -16.20 -1.55 1.18
C ARG A 155 -15.12 -0.78 0.43
N TYR A 156 -15.48 0.38 -0.12
CA TYR A 156 -14.51 1.25 -0.77
C TYR A 156 -13.50 1.81 0.25
N ASP A 157 -13.97 2.23 1.43
CA ASP A 157 -13.10 2.69 2.52
C ASP A 157 -12.11 1.58 2.94
N PHE A 158 -12.60 0.35 3.14
CA PHE A 158 -11.75 -0.82 3.41
C PHE A 158 -10.72 -1.08 2.29
N MET A 159 -11.13 -0.96 1.02
CA MET A 159 -10.22 -1.08 -0.11
C MET A 159 -9.11 -0.03 -0.09
N ILE A 160 -9.43 1.24 0.22
CA ILE A 160 -8.43 2.32 0.32
C ILE A 160 -7.38 1.98 1.37
N GLU A 161 -7.80 1.58 2.57
CA GLU A 161 -6.88 1.21 3.65
C GLU A 161 -5.96 0.07 3.22
N LYS A 162 -6.53 -1.03 2.68
CA LYS A 162 -5.76 -2.22 2.33
C LYS A 162 -4.89 -2.05 1.09
N ALA A 163 -5.34 -1.31 0.08
CA ALA A 163 -4.50 -0.97 -1.05
C ALA A 163 -3.31 -0.08 -0.60
N THR A 164 -3.55 0.83 0.36
CA THR A 164 -2.48 1.64 0.95
C THR A 164 -1.46 0.78 1.70
N GLU A 165 -1.91 -0.15 2.54
CA GLU A 165 -1.03 -1.09 3.25
C GLU A 165 -0.18 -1.92 2.27
N LEU A 166 -0.76 -2.33 1.14
CA LEU A 166 -0.12 -3.13 0.10
C LEU A 166 0.78 -2.34 -0.87
N GLY A 167 1.00 -1.04 -0.63
CA GLY A 167 1.96 -0.29 -1.43
C GLY A 167 1.39 0.37 -2.70
N VAL A 168 0.07 0.55 -2.85
CA VAL A 168 -0.47 1.34 -3.99
C VAL A 168 0.08 2.77 -3.95
N ASP A 169 0.42 3.35 -5.10
CA ASP A 169 0.98 4.72 -5.17
C ASP A 169 -0.08 5.75 -5.56
N GLU A 170 -1.04 5.34 -6.38
CA GLU A 170 -2.13 6.20 -6.83
C GLU A 170 -3.45 5.43 -6.84
N ILE A 171 -4.52 6.10 -6.42
CA ILE A 171 -5.88 5.56 -6.48
C ILE A 171 -6.75 6.50 -7.31
N ARG A 172 -7.39 5.94 -8.33
CA ARG A 172 -8.28 6.64 -9.25
C ARG A 172 -9.68 6.06 -9.15
N PRO A 173 -10.58 6.69 -8.38
CA PRO A 173 -11.96 6.27 -8.34
C PRO A 173 -12.61 6.43 -9.72
N VAL A 174 -13.37 5.43 -10.17
CA VAL A 174 -14.07 5.53 -11.46
C VAL A 174 -15.57 5.26 -11.37
N TRP A 175 -16.31 6.01 -12.17
CA TRP A 175 -17.70 5.72 -12.48
C TRP A 175 -17.76 4.76 -13.67
N SER A 176 -18.35 3.60 -13.45
CA SER A 176 -18.64 2.61 -14.49
C SER A 176 -20.14 2.38 -14.59
N GLN A 177 -20.61 1.88 -15.73
CA GLN A 177 -22.04 1.73 -16.01
C GLN A 177 -22.77 0.85 -14.98
N ARG A 178 -22.08 -0.16 -14.43
CA ARG A 178 -22.61 -1.09 -13.41
C ARG A 178 -22.27 -0.71 -11.96
N ALA A 179 -21.79 0.52 -11.71
CA ALA A 179 -21.52 0.99 -10.36
C ALA A 179 -22.83 1.09 -9.54
N LEU A 180 -22.82 0.54 -8.33
CA LEU A 180 -24.03 0.48 -7.47
C LEU A 180 -24.35 1.82 -6.80
N ILE A 181 -23.37 2.71 -6.69
CA ILE A 181 -23.56 4.04 -6.10
C ILE A 181 -23.91 5.01 -7.23
N LYS A 182 -24.84 5.91 -6.95
CA LYS A 182 -25.11 7.11 -7.75
C LYS A 182 -24.98 8.32 -6.82
N GLY A 183 -24.42 9.43 -7.30
CA GLY A 183 -24.26 10.66 -6.52
C GLY A 183 -22.86 11.26 -6.63
N ASP A 184 -22.63 12.34 -5.89
CA ASP A 184 -21.36 13.05 -5.93
C ASP A 184 -20.32 12.42 -4.99
N ALA A 185 -19.46 11.57 -5.56
CA ALA A 185 -18.38 10.93 -4.83
C ALA A 185 -17.22 11.88 -4.50
N THR A 186 -17.19 13.11 -5.05
CA THR A 186 -16.13 14.08 -4.73
C THR A 186 -16.16 14.48 -3.25
N GLN A 187 -17.34 14.47 -2.62
CA GLN A 187 -17.53 14.74 -1.19
C GLN A 187 -16.81 13.72 -0.29
N ARG A 188 -16.49 12.53 -0.81
CA ARG A 188 -15.78 11.48 -0.09
C ARG A 188 -14.27 11.57 -0.20
N LEU A 189 -13.75 12.43 -1.09
CA LEU A 189 -12.32 12.54 -1.37
C LEU A 189 -11.51 12.89 -0.13
N HIS A 190 -12.00 13.82 0.69
CA HIS A 190 -11.35 14.18 1.95
C HIS A 190 -11.26 12.99 2.91
N ARG A 191 -12.34 12.21 3.02
CA ARG A 191 -12.38 11.01 3.86
C ARG A 191 -11.38 9.96 3.36
N TRP A 192 -11.33 9.68 2.07
CA TRP A 192 -10.38 8.69 1.52
C TRP A 192 -8.93 9.10 1.71
N ARG A 193 -8.60 10.39 1.50
CA ARG A 193 -7.25 10.91 1.78
C ARG A 193 -6.88 10.75 3.25
N ARG A 194 -7.84 10.95 4.16
CA ARG A 194 -7.64 10.70 5.59
C ARG A 194 -7.35 9.22 5.87
N LEU A 195 -8.18 8.31 5.37
CA LEU A 195 -7.99 6.86 5.53
C LEU A 195 -6.64 6.38 4.97
N ALA A 196 -6.25 6.84 3.79
CA ALA A 196 -4.94 6.54 3.22
C ALA A 196 -3.78 7.13 4.05
N THR A 197 -3.96 8.30 4.65
CA THR A 197 -2.96 8.87 5.58
C THR A 197 -2.83 8.00 6.82
N GLU A 198 -3.94 7.65 7.45
CA GLU A 198 -4.00 6.80 8.66
C GLU A 198 -3.38 5.42 8.39
N ALA A 199 -3.74 4.79 7.27
CA ALA A 199 -3.15 3.51 6.84
C ALA A 199 -1.64 3.63 6.57
N ALA A 200 -1.20 4.68 5.87
CA ALA A 200 0.22 4.91 5.61
C ALA A 200 1.04 5.18 6.89
N GLU A 201 0.47 5.88 7.88
CA GLU A 201 1.07 6.07 9.21
C GLU A 201 1.23 4.72 9.92
N GLN A 202 0.16 3.92 9.96
CA GLN A 202 0.12 2.62 10.63
C GLN A 202 1.07 1.60 10.00
N CYS A 203 1.08 1.49 8.68
CA CYS A 203 1.95 0.56 7.96
C CYS A 203 3.34 1.15 7.67
N ARG A 204 3.66 2.30 8.28
CA ARG A 204 4.97 2.98 8.20
C ARG A 204 5.46 3.19 6.76
N ARG A 205 4.59 3.66 5.88
CA ARG A 205 5.01 4.19 4.58
C ARG A 205 5.64 5.58 4.75
N GLU A 206 6.53 5.94 3.83
CA GLU A 206 7.12 7.29 3.76
C GLU A 206 6.34 8.19 2.78
N TYR A 207 5.43 7.58 2.02
CA TYR A 207 4.58 8.22 1.02
C TYR A 207 3.15 7.75 1.22
N ARG A 208 2.21 8.70 1.10
CA ARG A 208 0.78 8.41 1.06
C ARG A 208 0.38 8.27 -0.41
N PRO A 209 -0.53 7.36 -0.76
CA PRO A 209 -1.00 7.30 -2.13
C PRO A 209 -1.74 8.59 -2.51
N THR A 210 -1.55 9.03 -3.75
CA THR A 210 -2.33 10.13 -4.31
C THR A 210 -3.72 9.62 -4.67
N ILE A 211 -4.77 10.23 -4.11
CA ILE A 211 -6.15 9.91 -4.46
C ILE A 211 -6.72 11.06 -5.30
N TYR A 212 -7.11 10.72 -6.52
CA TYR A 212 -7.66 11.64 -7.50
C TYR A 212 -9.18 11.79 -7.35
N PRO A 213 -9.76 12.89 -7.84
CA PRO A 213 -11.20 12.99 -8.01
C PRO A 213 -11.74 11.86 -8.90
N PRO A 214 -12.99 11.40 -8.67
CA PRO A 214 -13.63 10.41 -9.52
C PRO A 214 -13.74 10.86 -10.97
N ILE A 215 -13.45 9.97 -11.92
CA ILE A 215 -13.55 10.18 -13.37
C ILE A 215 -14.46 9.14 -14.02
N GLN A 216 -15.01 9.38 -15.21
CA GLN A 216 -15.71 8.32 -15.96
C GLN A 216 -14.72 7.26 -16.43
N VAL A 217 -15.12 5.98 -16.40
CA VAL A 217 -14.23 4.89 -16.83
C VAL A 217 -13.86 5.00 -18.31
N ALA A 218 -14.77 5.47 -19.17
CA ALA A 218 -14.49 5.68 -20.59
C ALA A 218 -13.40 6.75 -20.78
N GLU A 219 -13.50 7.86 -20.05
CA GLU A 219 -12.50 8.94 -20.06
C GLU A 219 -11.13 8.40 -19.60
N LEU A 220 -11.09 7.65 -18.48
CA LEU A 220 -9.86 7.00 -18.00
C LEU A 220 -9.24 6.08 -19.05
N ILE A 221 -10.04 5.24 -19.69
CA ILE A 221 -9.56 4.24 -20.66
C ILE A 221 -8.90 4.92 -21.86
N GLN A 222 -9.46 6.05 -22.29
CA GLN A 222 -9.04 6.82 -23.46
C GLN A 222 -7.84 7.74 -23.21
N GLU A 223 -7.36 7.85 -21.96
CA GLU A 223 -6.13 8.58 -21.68
C GLU A 223 -4.93 7.96 -22.40
N GLU A 224 -4.09 8.84 -22.96
CA GLU A 224 -2.86 8.44 -23.62
C GLU A 224 -1.93 7.74 -22.61
N PRO A 225 -1.45 6.52 -22.89
CA PRO A 225 -0.56 5.83 -21.97
C PRO A 225 0.74 6.58 -21.78
N LEU A 226 1.25 6.58 -20.55
CA LEU A 226 2.64 6.95 -20.31
C LEU A 226 3.58 5.95 -21.02
N PRO A 227 4.76 6.39 -21.48
CA PRO A 227 5.78 5.48 -22.01
C PRO A 227 6.06 4.34 -21.03
N HIS A 228 6.17 3.12 -21.55
CA HIS A 228 6.45 1.89 -20.80
C HIS A 228 5.38 1.43 -19.79
N ALA A 229 4.27 2.16 -19.66
CA ALA A 229 3.17 1.78 -18.77
C ALA A 229 2.59 0.41 -19.14
N LEU A 230 2.21 -0.37 -18.13
CA LEU A 230 1.44 -1.60 -18.30
C LEU A 230 0.01 -1.36 -17.84
N ARG A 231 -0.98 -1.58 -18.72
CA ARG A 231 -2.39 -1.43 -18.39
C ARG A 231 -3.06 -2.79 -18.27
N LEU A 232 -3.59 -3.10 -17.10
CA LEU A 232 -4.20 -4.40 -16.78
C LEU A 232 -5.65 -4.22 -16.36
N LEU A 233 -6.55 -5.01 -16.95
CA LEU A 233 -7.98 -5.00 -16.67
C LEU A 233 -8.36 -6.28 -15.92
N ALA A 234 -8.83 -6.17 -14.67
CA ALA A 234 -9.34 -7.33 -13.95
C ALA A 234 -10.62 -7.86 -14.61
N SER A 235 -10.56 -9.10 -15.11
CA SER A 235 -11.65 -9.76 -15.83
C SER A 235 -11.72 -11.23 -15.48
N ALA A 236 -12.92 -11.70 -15.12
CA ALA A 236 -13.17 -13.13 -14.91
C ALA A 236 -13.31 -13.91 -16.23
N LEU A 237 -13.38 -13.22 -17.37
CA LEU A 237 -13.61 -13.84 -18.68
C LEU A 237 -12.34 -14.41 -19.32
N GLU A 238 -11.16 -14.12 -18.77
CA GLU A 238 -9.85 -14.53 -19.31
C GLU A 238 -9.02 -15.25 -18.22
N PRO A 239 -9.37 -16.50 -17.85
CA PRO A 239 -8.89 -17.16 -16.64
C PRO A 239 -7.37 -17.45 -16.63
N ASP A 240 -6.75 -17.58 -17.81
CA ASP A 240 -5.38 -18.05 -17.95
C ASP A 240 -4.33 -16.93 -17.89
N GLN A 241 -4.74 -15.68 -18.11
CA GLN A 241 -3.82 -14.54 -18.15
C GLN A 241 -3.59 -13.97 -16.74
N ARG A 242 -2.43 -14.26 -16.16
CA ARG A 242 -2.06 -13.83 -14.79
C ARG A 242 -0.99 -12.74 -14.82
N ILE A 243 -0.95 -11.91 -13.77
CA ILE A 243 0.00 -10.78 -13.65
C ILE A 243 1.46 -11.23 -13.69
N ALA A 244 1.83 -12.23 -12.87
CA ALA A 244 3.23 -12.65 -12.73
C ALA A 244 3.86 -13.17 -14.05
N PRO A 245 3.21 -14.05 -14.82
CA PRO A 245 3.71 -14.45 -16.14
C PRO A 245 3.91 -13.28 -17.11
N ILE A 246 3.02 -12.28 -17.12
CA ILE A 246 3.17 -11.10 -17.98
C ILE A 246 4.45 -10.33 -17.64
N LEU A 247 4.66 -10.03 -16.36
CA LEU A 247 5.85 -9.30 -15.91
C LEU A 247 7.13 -10.11 -16.13
N GLN A 248 7.10 -11.41 -15.85
CA GLN A 248 8.23 -12.31 -16.09
C GLN A 248 8.58 -12.38 -17.59
N GLN A 249 7.60 -12.46 -18.48
CA GLN A 249 7.84 -12.49 -19.92
C GLN A 249 8.48 -11.19 -20.42
N ARG A 250 8.05 -10.03 -19.92
CA ARG A 250 8.68 -8.74 -20.26
C ARG A 250 10.14 -8.70 -19.81
N ARG A 251 10.42 -9.15 -18.58
CA ARG A 251 11.77 -9.26 -18.04
C ARG A 251 12.66 -10.17 -18.88
N ASN A 252 12.17 -11.36 -19.26
CA ASN A 252 12.91 -12.32 -20.08
C ASN A 252 13.22 -11.78 -21.49
N ARG A 253 12.44 -10.82 -21.98
CA ARG A 253 12.68 -10.10 -23.25
C ARG A 253 13.64 -8.92 -23.10
N GLY A 254 14.23 -8.71 -21.93
CA GLY A 254 15.12 -7.57 -21.65
C GLY A 254 14.41 -6.23 -21.65
N GLN A 255 13.08 -6.21 -21.52
CA GLN A 255 12.34 -4.95 -21.42
C GLN A 255 12.56 -4.33 -20.04
N PRO A 256 12.64 -2.98 -19.94
CA PRO A 256 12.65 -2.33 -18.64
C PRO A 256 11.37 -2.70 -17.85
N PRO A 257 11.44 -2.72 -16.50
CA PRO A 257 10.25 -2.85 -15.67
C PRO A 257 9.21 -1.82 -16.10
N PRO A 258 7.92 -2.19 -16.20
CA PRO A 258 6.89 -1.19 -16.45
C PRO A 258 6.91 -0.14 -15.34
N ASP A 259 6.66 1.11 -15.70
CA ASP A 259 6.41 2.15 -14.71
C ASP A 259 5.55 3.25 -15.36
N PRO A 260 4.28 3.41 -14.95
CA PRO A 260 3.56 2.65 -13.93
C PRO A 260 2.94 1.33 -14.42
N VAL A 261 2.46 0.51 -13.47
CA VAL A 261 1.45 -0.53 -13.73
C VAL A 261 0.08 0.01 -13.32
N HIS A 262 -0.81 0.17 -14.29
CA HIS A 262 -2.22 0.52 -14.07
C HIS A 262 -3.07 -0.72 -13.93
N LEU A 263 -3.90 -0.74 -12.89
CA LEU A 263 -4.89 -1.77 -12.60
C LEU A 263 -6.28 -1.17 -12.73
N LEU A 264 -7.14 -1.76 -13.56
CA LEU A 264 -8.55 -1.36 -13.68
C LEU A 264 -9.44 -2.47 -13.12
N VAL A 265 -10.16 -2.16 -12.04
CA VAL A 265 -10.97 -3.12 -11.29
C VAL A 265 -12.43 -2.65 -11.24
N GLY A 266 -13.31 -3.47 -11.81
CA GLY A 266 -14.74 -3.17 -11.93
C GLY A 266 -15.54 -3.34 -10.63
N PRO A 267 -16.82 -2.93 -10.65
CA PRO A 267 -17.73 -3.11 -9.53
C PRO A 267 -18.18 -4.57 -9.41
N GLU A 268 -19.08 -4.90 -8.47
CA GLU A 268 -19.57 -6.28 -8.30
C GLU A 268 -20.18 -6.89 -9.58
N GLY A 269 -20.75 -6.07 -10.47
CA GLY A 269 -21.30 -6.50 -11.76
C GLY A 269 -20.27 -6.59 -12.90
N GLY A 270 -18.99 -6.32 -12.62
CA GLY A 270 -17.94 -6.18 -13.64
C GLY A 270 -18.17 -5.01 -14.59
N TYR A 271 -17.32 -4.91 -15.60
CA TYR A 271 -17.51 -4.00 -16.73
C TYR A 271 -18.48 -4.59 -17.75
N THR A 272 -19.15 -3.73 -18.51
CA THR A 272 -19.97 -4.17 -19.65
C THR A 272 -19.09 -4.70 -20.79
N PRO A 273 -19.65 -5.48 -21.73
CA PRO A 273 -18.93 -5.88 -22.93
C PRO A 273 -18.36 -4.68 -23.71
N GLU A 274 -19.09 -3.57 -23.74
CA GLU A 274 -18.69 -2.32 -24.42
C GLU A 274 -17.51 -1.67 -23.70
N GLU A 275 -17.56 -1.54 -22.37
CA GLU A 275 -16.44 -1.01 -21.56
C GLU A 275 -15.20 -1.89 -21.69
N ALA A 276 -15.35 -3.22 -21.67
CA ALA A 276 -14.25 -4.16 -21.82
C ALA A 276 -13.64 -4.13 -23.23
N ALA A 277 -14.47 -4.02 -24.27
CA ALA A 277 -14.01 -3.87 -25.65
C ALA A 277 -13.27 -2.54 -25.85
N LEU A 278 -13.78 -1.44 -25.28
CA LEU A 278 -13.12 -0.13 -25.29
C LEU A 278 -11.75 -0.21 -24.62
N ALA A 279 -11.66 -0.85 -23.44
CA ALA A 279 -10.41 -1.04 -22.72
C ALA A 279 -9.38 -1.83 -23.57
N ARG A 280 -9.80 -2.94 -24.20
CA ARG A 280 -8.93 -3.73 -25.08
C ARG A 280 -8.43 -2.92 -26.27
N ALA A 281 -9.31 -2.15 -26.91
CA ALA A 281 -8.94 -1.27 -28.02
C ALA A 281 -7.90 -0.22 -27.63
N HIS A 282 -7.89 0.20 -26.36
CA HIS A 282 -6.90 1.12 -25.79
C HIS A 282 -5.79 0.38 -25.03
N GLY A 283 -5.48 -0.87 -25.40
CA GLY A 283 -4.31 -1.58 -24.89
C GLY A 283 -4.35 -2.00 -23.42
N TRP A 284 -5.53 -2.06 -22.81
CA TRP A 284 -5.70 -2.71 -21.51
C TRP A 284 -5.74 -4.23 -21.67
N LEU A 285 -4.78 -4.91 -21.05
CA LEU A 285 -4.66 -6.36 -21.10
C LEU A 285 -5.56 -6.99 -20.04
N PRO A 286 -6.53 -7.84 -20.41
CA PRO A 286 -7.35 -8.52 -19.43
C PRO A 286 -6.52 -9.50 -18.60
N ILE A 287 -6.79 -9.58 -17.30
CA ILE A 287 -6.12 -10.48 -16.36
C ILE A 287 -7.13 -11.15 -15.43
N SER A 288 -6.84 -12.39 -15.07
CA SER A 288 -7.51 -13.13 -14.01
C SER A 288 -6.81 -12.92 -12.66
N LEU A 289 -7.61 -12.84 -11.59
CA LEU A 289 -7.16 -12.75 -10.21
C LEU A 289 -7.39 -14.07 -9.44
N GLY A 290 -7.63 -15.16 -10.17
CA GLY A 290 -7.85 -16.50 -9.63
C GLY A 290 -9.12 -17.15 -10.16
N ASN A 291 -9.36 -18.38 -9.73
CA ASN A 291 -10.43 -19.23 -10.29
C ASN A 291 -11.80 -19.02 -9.62
N ARG A 292 -11.93 -18.03 -8.74
CA ARG A 292 -13.16 -17.75 -7.99
C ARG A 292 -13.57 -16.30 -8.20
N PRO A 293 -14.87 -16.01 -8.32
CA PRO A 293 -15.34 -14.63 -8.31
C PRO A 293 -14.98 -14.00 -6.97
N LEU A 294 -14.24 -12.90 -7.03
CA LEU A 294 -13.89 -12.07 -5.88
C LEU A 294 -14.88 -10.92 -5.75
N ARG A 295 -15.10 -10.45 -4.53
CA ARG A 295 -15.77 -9.15 -4.32
C ARG A 295 -14.88 -8.04 -4.86
N ALA A 296 -15.47 -6.94 -5.30
CA ALA A 296 -14.75 -5.84 -5.95
C ALA A 296 -13.60 -5.27 -5.08
N GLU A 297 -13.83 -5.04 -3.78
CA GLU A 297 -12.80 -4.62 -2.83
C GLU A 297 -11.67 -5.65 -2.72
N THR A 298 -12.02 -6.94 -2.69
CA THR A 298 -11.05 -8.03 -2.59
C THR A 298 -10.24 -8.16 -3.88
N ALA A 299 -10.88 -8.01 -5.04
CA ALA A 299 -10.21 -8.02 -6.33
C ALA A 299 -9.17 -6.90 -6.43
N ALA A 300 -9.51 -5.69 -6.00
CA ALA A 300 -8.58 -4.57 -5.98
C ALA A 300 -7.37 -4.84 -5.07
N ILE A 301 -7.62 -5.31 -3.84
CA ILE A 301 -6.56 -5.68 -2.87
C ILE A 301 -5.65 -6.76 -3.45
N VAL A 302 -6.22 -7.83 -4.01
CA VAL A 302 -5.47 -8.95 -4.59
C VAL A 302 -4.68 -8.49 -5.81
N ALA A 303 -5.23 -7.63 -6.67
CA ALA A 303 -4.53 -7.09 -7.83
C ALA A 303 -3.28 -6.29 -7.43
N VAL A 304 -3.38 -5.42 -6.42
CA VAL A 304 -2.23 -4.67 -5.88
C VAL A 304 -1.20 -5.64 -5.30
N ALA A 305 -1.62 -6.58 -4.45
CA ALA A 305 -0.72 -7.54 -3.81
C ALA A 305 0.05 -8.39 -4.83
N LEU A 306 -0.66 -8.94 -5.83
CA LEU A 306 -0.06 -9.76 -6.88
C LEU A 306 0.88 -8.95 -7.77
N THR A 307 0.55 -7.69 -8.04
CA THR A 307 1.43 -6.79 -8.81
C THR A 307 2.71 -6.49 -8.03
N GLN A 308 2.58 -6.15 -6.75
CA GLN A 308 3.72 -5.87 -5.89
C GLN A 308 4.65 -7.07 -5.78
N GLU A 309 4.09 -8.27 -5.56
CA GLU A 309 4.88 -9.50 -5.46
C GLU A 309 5.58 -9.84 -6.78
N ALA A 310 4.85 -9.78 -7.90
CA ALA A 310 5.39 -10.11 -9.22
C ALA A 310 6.43 -9.10 -9.73
N ALA A 311 6.41 -7.88 -9.20
CA ALA A 311 7.39 -6.85 -9.52
C ALA A 311 8.69 -6.98 -8.72
N ARG A 312 8.73 -7.83 -7.69
CA ARG A 312 9.97 -8.08 -6.94
C ARG A 312 11.00 -8.73 -7.89
N PRO A 313 12.26 -8.26 -7.88
CA PRO A 313 13.32 -8.81 -8.71
C PRO A 313 13.57 -10.30 -8.43
#